data_AF-D9R478-F1
#
_entry.id   AF-D9R478-F1
#
_cell.length_a   1.000
_cell.length_b   1.000
_cell.length_c   1.000
_cell.angle_alpha   90.00
_cell.angle_beta   90.00
_cell.angle_gamma   90.00
#
_symmetry.space_group_name_H-M   'P 1'
#
loop_
_entity.id
_entity.type
_entity.pdbx_description
1 polymer ?
#
loop_
_entity_poly.entity_id
_entity_poly.type
_entity_poly.pdbx_seq_one_letter_code
_entity_poly.pdbx_strand_id
1 'polypeptide(L)'
;MTKQEKLLWTLLAGVLVILFLLSSTDLIIKEKKTEIYPVSVIIGDTSDDYYVNFRKGVDKAAEEYNVDVSFITLYEKGDANQQIELVQREINDGASAIVLIPVKPVECVKKMDDMVLNSPAVFMGSLPPNEQVKSGISPDYEEEGRLLGQAIAAENSPDLPVWIFTEGLDYGYNREAYDGLVSALSKSGFSMKLYEKKAEGTFRETVEGMVYPGGGKAVIAAIDPRSLDETADIISGSPVYGNFLEGLYGIGSTTKLLKELDNEIIKGLVASDQFDAGYMSIEKAVEAVHGGLQRTQIVLDSYYIRKSDLRESKFERILYPID
;
A
#
# COMPACT_ATOMS: atom_id res chain seq x y z
N MET A 1 8.83 7.48 -77.35
CA MET A 1 7.77 6.99 -76.47
C MET A 1 6.46 6.90 -77.23
N THR A 2 5.86 5.72 -77.26
CA THR A 2 4.53 5.50 -77.84
C THR A 2 3.45 6.14 -76.97
N LYS A 3 2.25 6.41 -77.51
CA LYS A 3 1.13 6.98 -76.75
C LYS A 3 0.77 6.11 -75.52
N GLN A 4 0.97 4.80 -75.62
CA GLN A 4 0.72 3.83 -74.55
C GLN A 4 1.72 3.95 -73.40
N GLU A 5 3.02 4.14 -73.69
CA GLU A 5 4.04 4.35 -72.66
C GLU A 5 3.81 5.65 -71.89
N LYS A 6 3.45 6.73 -72.58
CA LYS A 6 3.12 8.01 -71.91
C LYS A 6 1.96 7.85 -70.94
N LEU A 7 0.91 7.13 -71.36
CA LEU A 7 -0.26 6.84 -70.53
C LEU A 7 0.11 6.05 -69.27
N LEU A 8 0.96 5.03 -69.42
CA LEU A 8 1.46 4.20 -68.33
C LEU A 8 2.26 5.02 -67.31
N TRP A 9 3.17 5.88 -67.77
CA TRP A 9 3.98 6.75 -66.89
C TRP A 9 3.13 7.76 -66.13
N THR A 10 2.09 8.35 -66.76
CA THR A 10 1.14 9.23 -66.05
C THR A 10 0.32 8.48 -65.01
N LEU A 11 -0.11 7.25 -65.30
CA LEU A 11 -0.86 6.44 -64.34
C LEU A 11 0.01 6.07 -63.14
N LEU A 12 1.26 5.68 -63.40
CA LEU A 12 2.22 5.31 -62.36
C LEU A 12 2.60 6.50 -61.48
N ALA A 13 2.76 7.69 -62.07
CA ALA A 13 2.92 8.93 -61.33
C ALA A 13 1.68 9.27 -60.46
N GLY A 14 0.48 9.07 -60.99
CA GLY A 14 -0.77 9.26 -60.24
C GLY A 14 -0.88 8.30 -59.04
N VAL A 15 -0.52 7.03 -59.22
CA VAL A 15 -0.49 6.05 -58.13
C VAL A 15 0.54 6.42 -57.08
N LEU A 16 1.74 6.89 -57.48
CA LEU A 16 2.76 7.37 -56.54
C LEU A 16 2.31 8.57 -55.73
N VAL A 17 1.61 9.53 -56.35
CA VAL A 17 1.04 10.69 -55.63
C VAL A 17 -0.04 10.24 -54.65
N ILE A 18 -0.89 9.28 -55.02
CA ILE A 18 -1.91 8.73 -54.12
C ILE A 18 -1.27 7.99 -52.96
N LEU A 19 -0.26 7.15 -53.20
CA LEU A 19 0.48 6.45 -52.15
C LEU A 19 1.21 7.44 -51.23
N PHE A 20 1.79 8.50 -51.78
CA PHE A 20 2.41 9.57 -51.01
C PHE A 20 1.38 10.28 -50.12
N LEU A 21 0.21 10.65 -50.65
CA LEU A 21 -0.84 11.28 -49.84
C LEU A 21 -1.37 10.34 -48.77
N LEU A 22 -1.59 9.07 -49.09
CA LEU A 22 -2.03 8.05 -48.14
C LEU A 22 -0.99 7.76 -47.05
N SER A 23 0.30 7.94 -47.35
CA SER A 23 1.41 7.80 -46.41
C SER A 23 1.71 9.08 -45.63
N SER A 24 1.48 10.27 -46.20
CA SER A 24 1.82 11.56 -45.57
C SER A 24 0.64 12.19 -44.84
N THR A 25 -0.56 11.62 -44.96
CA THR A 25 -1.73 12.03 -44.22
C THR A 25 -2.19 10.86 -43.36
N ASP A 26 -2.70 11.14 -42.17
CA ASP A 26 -3.25 10.13 -41.24
C ASP A 26 -4.60 9.55 -41.75
N LEU A 27 -4.76 9.38 -43.06
CA LEU A 27 -5.95 8.82 -43.71
C LEU A 27 -6.04 7.30 -43.56
N ILE A 28 -4.91 6.59 -43.43
CA ILE A 28 -4.86 5.12 -43.26
C ILE A 28 -4.61 4.71 -41.81
N ILE A 29 -3.70 5.40 -41.12
CA ILE A 29 -3.35 5.10 -39.72
C ILE A 29 -3.59 6.39 -38.93
N LYS A 30 -4.78 6.51 -38.33
CA LYS A 30 -4.94 7.45 -37.22
C LYS A 30 -4.14 6.88 -36.07
N GLU A 31 -2.95 7.42 -35.79
CA GLU A 31 -2.37 7.26 -34.47
C GLU A 31 -3.42 7.76 -33.47
N LYS A 32 -4.00 6.83 -32.72
CA LYS A 32 -4.85 7.18 -31.60
C LYS A 32 -3.91 7.91 -30.65
N LYS A 33 -4.00 9.25 -30.59
CA LYS A 33 -3.27 10.03 -29.59
C LYS A 33 -3.55 9.35 -28.26
N THR A 34 -2.51 8.73 -27.71
CA THR A 34 -2.63 8.02 -26.45
C THR A 34 -2.81 9.11 -25.41
N GLU A 35 -4.02 9.22 -24.87
CA GLU A 35 -4.31 10.19 -23.82
C GLU A 35 -3.48 9.80 -22.60
N ILE A 36 -2.66 10.72 -22.14
CA ILE A 36 -1.88 10.56 -20.92
C ILE A 36 -2.71 11.11 -19.77
N TYR A 37 -2.93 10.30 -18.75
CA TYR A 37 -3.73 10.70 -17.59
C TYR A 37 -2.79 11.09 -16.44
N PRO A 38 -2.73 12.37 -16.02
CA PRO A 38 -2.00 12.74 -14.81
C PRO A 38 -2.74 12.21 -13.58
N VAL A 39 -2.10 11.37 -12.77
CA VAL A 39 -2.67 10.84 -11.52
C VAL A 39 -1.70 11.10 -10.38
N SER A 40 -2.19 11.71 -9.31
CA SER A 40 -1.37 11.97 -8.13
C SER A 40 -1.67 10.93 -7.04
N VAL A 41 -0.63 10.23 -6.60
CA VAL A 41 -0.66 9.28 -5.48
C VAL A 41 -0.13 10.00 -4.25
N ILE A 42 -0.98 10.22 -3.25
CA ILE A 42 -0.65 10.97 -2.04
C ILE A 42 -0.59 10.00 -0.87
N ILE A 43 0.62 9.79 -0.35
CA ILE A 43 0.85 8.87 0.78
C ILE A 43 0.76 9.60 2.12
N GLY A 44 0.49 8.83 3.19
CA GLY A 44 0.38 9.36 4.55
C GLY A 44 1.71 9.61 5.28
N ASP A 45 2.81 9.62 4.54
CA ASP A 45 4.15 9.51 5.09
C ASP A 45 5.15 10.48 4.46
N THR A 46 6.23 10.76 5.19
CA THR A 46 7.29 11.69 4.78
C THR A 46 8.34 11.08 3.86
N SER A 47 8.29 9.76 3.64
CA SER A 47 9.12 9.02 2.69
C SER A 47 8.33 7.82 2.14
N ASP A 48 8.75 7.30 0.99
CA ASP A 48 8.15 6.15 0.31
C ASP A 48 8.78 4.80 0.70
N ASP A 49 9.64 4.77 1.72
CA ASP A 49 10.42 3.58 2.13
C ASP A 49 9.55 2.35 2.46
N TYR A 50 8.35 2.58 3.00
CA TYR A 50 7.38 1.52 3.34
C TYR A 50 6.42 1.19 2.19
N TYR A 51 6.49 1.93 1.07
CA TYR A 51 5.60 1.80 -0.08
C TYR A 51 6.31 1.27 -1.33
N VAL A 52 7.53 0.73 -1.21
CA VAL A 52 8.31 0.26 -2.38
C VAL A 52 7.53 -0.73 -3.24
N ASN A 53 6.94 -1.77 -2.64
CA ASN A 53 6.14 -2.77 -3.39
C ASN A 53 4.85 -2.17 -3.95
N PHE A 54 4.20 -1.26 -3.22
CA PHE A 54 3.04 -0.53 -3.70
C PHE A 54 3.38 0.33 -4.92
N ARG A 55 4.49 1.06 -4.85
CA ARG A 55 5.01 1.90 -5.92
C ARG A 55 5.34 1.08 -7.17
N LYS A 56 5.92 -0.11 -7.03
CA LYS A 56 6.12 -1.03 -8.17
C LYS A 56 4.81 -1.36 -8.89
N GLY A 57 3.74 -1.63 -8.14
CA GLY A 57 2.42 -1.87 -8.70
C GLY A 57 1.86 -0.64 -9.43
N VAL A 58 2.02 0.53 -8.82
CA VAL A 58 1.66 1.84 -9.42
C VAL A 58 2.42 2.08 -10.72
N ASP A 59 3.74 1.94 -10.72
CA ASP A 59 4.60 2.17 -11.88
C ASP A 59 4.24 1.19 -13.01
N LYS A 60 3.99 -0.08 -12.67
CA LYS A 60 3.56 -1.10 -13.64
C LYS A 60 2.22 -0.74 -14.30
N ALA A 61 1.23 -0.36 -13.51
CA ALA A 61 -0.06 0.06 -14.03
C ALA A 61 0.07 1.38 -14.83
N ALA A 62 0.96 2.29 -14.42
CA ALA A 62 1.16 3.54 -15.12
C ALA A 62 1.68 3.33 -16.54
N GLU A 63 2.61 2.40 -16.74
CA GLU A 63 3.09 1.98 -18.06
C GLU A 63 1.97 1.40 -18.93
N GLU A 64 1.14 0.52 -18.36
CA GLU A 64 0.09 -0.19 -19.10
C GLU A 64 -1.10 0.72 -19.46
N TYR A 65 -1.47 1.65 -18.58
CA TYR A 65 -2.62 2.53 -18.74
C TYR A 65 -2.28 3.93 -19.26
N ASN A 66 -1.00 4.21 -19.57
CA ASN A 66 -0.50 5.50 -20.04
C ASN A 66 -0.80 6.64 -19.05
N VAL A 67 -0.43 6.42 -17.79
CA VAL A 67 -0.63 7.37 -16.70
C VAL A 67 0.69 8.07 -16.40
N ASP A 68 0.64 9.38 -16.23
CA ASP A 68 1.75 10.16 -15.68
C ASP A 68 1.54 10.28 -14.16
N VAL A 69 2.36 9.57 -13.38
CA VAL A 69 2.16 9.46 -11.93
C VAL A 69 3.04 10.44 -11.17
N SER A 70 2.39 11.27 -10.35
CA SER A 70 3.05 12.09 -9.33
C SER A 70 2.93 11.40 -7.97
N PHE A 71 4.05 10.97 -7.38
CA PHE A 71 4.08 10.33 -6.06
C PHE A 71 4.44 11.35 -4.98
N ILE A 72 3.47 11.71 -4.13
CA ILE A 72 3.53 12.85 -3.21
C ILE A 72 3.59 12.36 -1.77
N THR A 73 4.57 12.86 -1.02
CA THR A 73 4.79 12.59 0.41
C THR A 73 4.35 13.77 1.28
N LEU A 74 4.13 13.51 2.56
CA LEU A 74 3.93 14.56 3.56
C LEU A 74 5.25 15.26 3.89
N TYR A 75 5.15 16.50 4.39
CA TYR A 75 6.26 17.22 5.01
C TYR A 75 6.34 16.93 6.51
N GLU A 76 5.19 16.75 7.17
CA GLU A 76 5.10 16.45 8.59
C GLU A 76 4.32 15.15 8.82
N LYS A 77 4.88 14.28 9.65
CA LYS A 77 4.27 12.98 9.96
C LYS A 77 2.95 13.17 10.70
N GLY A 78 1.91 12.45 10.29
CA GLY A 78 0.63 12.44 10.99
C GLY A 78 -0.27 13.66 10.70
N ASP A 79 0.14 14.57 9.81
CA ASP A 79 -0.63 15.76 9.51
C ASP A 79 -1.71 15.50 8.45
N ALA A 80 -2.91 15.16 8.92
CA ALA A 80 -4.08 14.98 8.07
C ALA A 80 -4.56 16.28 7.40
N ASN A 81 -4.27 17.47 7.96
CA ASN A 81 -4.64 18.73 7.30
C ASN A 81 -3.78 18.94 6.07
N GLN A 82 -2.47 18.84 6.25
CA GLN A 82 -1.51 18.94 5.15
C GLN A 82 -1.81 17.92 4.06
N GLN A 83 -2.15 16.67 4.42
CA GLN A 83 -2.48 15.65 3.42
C GLN A 83 -3.67 16.07 2.54
N ILE A 84 -4.71 16.62 3.15
CA ILE A 84 -5.90 17.08 2.42
C ILE A 84 -5.62 18.36 1.62
N GLU A 85 -4.76 19.25 2.10
CA GLU A 85 -4.29 20.40 1.32
C GLU A 85 -3.51 19.97 0.07
N LEU A 86 -2.70 18.91 0.17
CA LEU A 86 -2.01 18.31 -0.98
C LEU A 86 -3.01 17.74 -1.99
N VAL A 87 -4.06 17.03 -1.52
CA VAL A 87 -5.14 16.55 -2.41
C VAL A 87 -5.75 17.70 -3.22
N GLN A 88 -6.09 18.80 -2.56
CA GLN A 88 -6.69 19.94 -3.25
C GLN A 88 -5.71 20.62 -4.22
N ARG A 89 -4.43 20.71 -3.85
CA ARG A 89 -3.38 21.28 -4.69
C ARG A 89 -3.21 20.47 -5.97
N GLU A 90 -3.04 19.15 -5.86
CA GLU A 90 -2.84 18.27 -7.02
C GLU A 90 -4.04 18.31 -7.98
N ILE A 91 -5.26 18.36 -7.45
CA ILE A 91 -6.47 18.55 -8.28
C ILE A 91 -6.44 19.88 -9.02
N ASN A 92 -6.06 20.98 -8.34
CA ASN A 92 -5.98 22.31 -8.95
C ASN A 92 -4.85 22.41 -9.99
N ASP A 93 -3.77 21.64 -9.80
CA ASP A 93 -2.61 21.58 -10.68
C ASP A 93 -2.86 20.67 -11.91
N GLY A 94 -4.04 20.03 -11.99
CA GLY A 94 -4.52 19.34 -13.18
C GLY A 94 -4.52 17.81 -13.09
N ALA A 95 -4.39 17.22 -11.90
CA ALA A 95 -4.54 15.78 -11.72
C ALA A 95 -5.94 15.32 -12.19
N SER A 96 -5.97 14.36 -13.10
CA SER A 96 -7.19 13.75 -13.63
C SER A 96 -7.84 12.80 -12.61
N ALA A 97 -7.05 12.21 -11.72
CA ALA A 97 -7.55 11.47 -10.56
C ALA A 97 -6.54 11.52 -9.41
N ILE A 98 -7.02 11.25 -8.19
CA ILE A 98 -6.20 11.15 -6.98
C ILE A 98 -6.27 9.74 -6.42
N VAL A 99 -5.12 9.18 -6.03
CA VAL A 99 -5.05 8.01 -5.14
C VAL A 99 -4.60 8.52 -3.77
N LEU A 100 -5.42 8.33 -2.75
CA LEU A 100 -5.13 8.79 -1.39
C LEU A 100 -4.90 7.60 -0.46
N ILE A 101 -3.74 7.54 0.17
CA ILE A 101 -3.47 6.64 1.30
C ILE A 101 -3.54 7.47 2.59
N PRO A 102 -4.67 7.43 3.31
CA PRO A 102 -4.92 8.34 4.42
C PRO A 102 -3.97 8.10 5.61
N VAL A 103 -3.33 9.16 6.10
CA VAL A 103 -2.50 9.09 7.32
C VAL A 103 -3.35 8.81 8.57
N LYS A 104 -4.53 9.42 8.63
CA LYS A 104 -5.54 9.24 9.69
C LYS A 104 -6.92 9.12 9.06
N PRO A 105 -7.38 7.90 8.71
CA PRO A 105 -8.58 7.68 7.90
C PRO A 105 -9.81 8.44 8.37
N VAL A 106 -10.14 8.35 9.66
CA VAL A 106 -11.33 9.02 10.23
C VAL A 106 -11.28 10.54 10.01
N GLU A 107 -10.11 11.15 10.22
CA GLU A 107 -9.93 12.59 10.07
C GLU A 107 -9.92 13.00 8.59
N CYS A 108 -9.20 12.26 7.73
CA CYS A 108 -9.17 12.48 6.29
C CYS A 108 -10.57 12.39 5.67
N VAL A 109 -11.34 11.33 6.00
CA VAL A 109 -12.71 11.14 5.50
C VAL A 109 -13.61 12.29 5.93
N LYS A 110 -13.56 12.70 7.19
CA LYS A 110 -14.35 13.84 7.69
C LYS A 110 -14.03 15.13 6.92
N LYS A 111 -12.75 15.39 6.65
CA LYS A 111 -12.33 16.58 5.89
C LYS A 111 -12.75 16.50 4.42
N MET A 112 -12.64 15.32 3.82
CA MET A 112 -13.05 15.10 2.43
C MET A 112 -14.56 15.21 2.24
N ASP A 113 -15.38 14.88 3.25
CA ASP A 113 -16.85 14.97 3.14
C ASP A 113 -17.32 16.41 2.84
N ASP A 114 -16.61 17.40 3.38
CA ASP A 114 -16.89 18.83 3.16
C ASP A 114 -16.30 19.36 1.83
N MET A 115 -15.55 18.55 1.08
CA MET A 115 -14.82 18.97 -0.12
C MET A 115 -15.54 18.58 -1.42
N VAL A 116 -15.65 19.56 -2.32
CA VAL A 116 -16.04 19.32 -3.71
C VAL A 116 -14.79 18.98 -4.51
N LEU A 117 -14.58 17.69 -4.75
CA LEU A 117 -13.50 17.22 -5.62
C LEU A 117 -13.94 17.36 -7.09
N ASN A 118 -13.13 18.06 -7.88
CA ASN A 118 -13.36 18.22 -9.33
C ASN A 118 -12.79 17.05 -10.16
N SER A 119 -12.00 16.19 -9.52
CA SER A 119 -11.43 14.97 -10.08
C SER A 119 -11.84 13.76 -9.23
N PRO A 120 -12.10 12.59 -9.83
CA PRO A 120 -12.37 11.38 -9.08
C PRO A 120 -11.20 10.96 -8.19
N ALA A 121 -11.51 10.25 -7.10
CA ALA A 121 -10.50 9.72 -6.19
C ALA A 121 -10.66 8.22 -5.94
N VAL A 122 -9.53 7.55 -5.70
CA VAL A 122 -9.41 6.20 -5.15
C VAL A 122 -8.83 6.34 -3.75
N PHE A 123 -9.42 5.63 -2.80
CA PHE A 123 -9.05 5.70 -1.39
C PHE A 123 -8.48 4.35 -0.96
N MET A 124 -7.26 4.33 -0.43
CA MET A 124 -6.63 3.10 0.06
C MET A 124 -7.13 2.83 1.46
N GLY A 125 -8.21 2.06 1.56
CA GLY A 125 -9.00 1.95 2.76
C GLY A 125 -10.47 1.61 2.53
N SER A 126 -11.24 1.67 3.61
CA SER A 126 -12.70 1.65 3.57
C SER A 126 -13.22 2.84 2.75
N LEU A 127 -14.08 2.54 1.78
CA LEU A 127 -14.69 3.52 0.87
C LEU A 127 -15.45 4.60 1.67
N PRO A 128 -15.02 5.88 1.65
CA PRO A 128 -15.72 6.96 2.33
C PRO A 128 -17.05 7.29 1.66
N PRO A 129 -17.98 7.97 2.36
CA PRO A 129 -19.30 8.31 1.81
C PRO A 129 -19.26 9.29 0.64
N ASN A 130 -18.23 10.14 0.52
CA ASN A 130 -18.07 11.12 -0.56
C ASN A 130 -18.21 10.48 -1.95
N GLU A 131 -19.12 11.01 -2.79
CA GLU A 131 -19.48 10.43 -4.09
C GLU A 131 -18.39 10.56 -5.16
N GLN A 132 -17.43 11.47 -4.99
CA GLN A 132 -16.29 11.62 -5.89
C GLN A 132 -15.22 10.57 -5.62
N VAL A 133 -15.27 9.90 -4.47
CA VAL A 133 -14.45 8.72 -4.20
C VAL A 133 -15.13 7.50 -4.83
N LYS A 134 -14.52 7.00 -5.90
CA LYS A 134 -15.09 5.94 -6.74
C LYS A 134 -14.67 4.54 -6.31
N SER A 135 -13.56 4.39 -5.61
CA SER A 135 -13.14 3.08 -5.10
C SER A 135 -12.46 3.18 -3.74
N GLY A 136 -12.77 2.20 -2.88
CA GLY A 136 -12.00 1.87 -1.69
C GLY A 136 -11.24 0.57 -1.95
N ILE A 137 -9.94 0.54 -1.68
CA ILE A 137 -9.09 -0.65 -1.85
C ILE A 137 -8.33 -0.89 -0.57
N SER A 138 -8.56 -2.02 0.10
CA SER A 138 -7.82 -2.37 1.31
C SER A 138 -7.89 -3.86 1.60
N PRO A 139 -6.97 -4.43 2.39
CA PRO A 139 -7.27 -5.65 3.10
C PRO A 139 -8.39 -5.43 4.13
N ASP A 140 -8.87 -6.51 4.71
CA ASP A 140 -9.67 -6.45 5.94
C ASP A 140 -8.70 -6.37 7.14
N TYR A 141 -8.50 -5.15 7.65
CA TYR A 141 -7.54 -4.91 8.73
C TYR A 141 -7.94 -5.57 10.06
N GLU A 142 -9.24 -5.72 10.34
CA GLU A 142 -9.69 -6.47 11.52
C GLU A 142 -9.35 -7.95 11.36
N GLU A 143 -9.51 -8.50 10.16
CA GLU A 143 -9.07 -9.85 9.82
C GLU A 143 -7.56 -10.01 9.94
N GLU A 144 -6.75 -9.05 9.48
CA GLU A 144 -5.29 -9.09 9.64
C GLU A 144 -4.88 -9.17 11.11
N GLY A 145 -5.48 -8.33 11.95
CA GLY A 145 -5.32 -8.38 13.40
C GLY A 145 -5.73 -9.73 13.99
N ARG A 146 -6.87 -10.26 13.54
CA ARG A 146 -7.38 -11.57 14.00
C ARG A 146 -6.45 -12.72 13.62
N LEU A 147 -5.94 -12.74 12.39
CA LEU A 147 -4.97 -13.73 11.91
C LEU A 147 -3.70 -13.70 12.76
N LEU A 148 -3.17 -12.50 13.02
CA LEU A 148 -2.00 -12.32 13.88
C LEU A 148 -2.24 -12.86 15.29
N GLY A 149 -3.38 -12.51 15.89
CA GLY A 149 -3.73 -12.96 17.24
C GLY A 149 -3.95 -14.46 17.35
N GLN A 150 -4.56 -15.08 16.33
CA GLN A 150 -4.72 -16.53 16.26
C GLN A 150 -3.38 -17.25 16.15
N ALA A 151 -2.45 -16.72 15.34
CA ALA A 151 -1.11 -17.28 15.24
C ALA A 151 -0.36 -17.19 16.57
N ILE A 152 -0.37 -16.03 17.22
CA ILE A 152 0.26 -15.86 18.55
C ILE A 152 -0.34 -16.84 19.56
N ALA A 153 -1.67 -17.00 19.58
CA ALA A 153 -2.34 -17.91 20.49
C ALA A 153 -2.03 -19.39 20.22
N ALA A 154 -1.80 -19.76 18.95
CA ALA A 154 -1.45 -21.13 18.57
C ALA A 154 0.01 -21.49 18.92
N GLU A 155 0.90 -20.50 18.94
CA GLU A 155 2.35 -20.71 19.09
C GLU A 155 2.90 -20.41 20.49
N ASN A 156 2.09 -19.83 21.39
CA ASN A 156 2.52 -19.38 22.71
C ASN A 156 1.53 -19.77 23.83
N SER A 157 2.00 -19.76 25.08
CA SER A 157 1.14 -19.98 26.26
C SER A 157 0.43 -18.69 26.70
N PRO A 158 -0.86 -18.75 27.10
CA PRO A 158 -1.58 -17.59 27.64
C PRO A 158 -1.02 -17.06 28.97
N ASP A 159 -0.12 -17.80 29.63
CA ASP A 159 0.61 -17.33 30.82
C ASP A 159 1.56 -16.16 30.50
N LEU A 160 1.92 -15.99 29.23
CA LEU A 160 2.78 -14.90 28.76
C LEU A 160 1.94 -13.68 28.37
N PRO A 161 2.28 -12.47 28.84
CA PRO A 161 1.65 -11.26 28.33
C PRO A 161 2.04 -11.00 26.88
N VAL A 162 1.10 -10.46 26.10
CA VAL A 162 1.34 -9.92 24.76
C VAL A 162 1.46 -8.40 24.85
N TRP A 163 2.57 -7.86 24.38
CA TRP A 163 2.78 -6.42 24.27
C TRP A 163 2.51 -5.99 22.83
N ILE A 164 1.53 -5.10 22.67
CA ILE A 164 1.08 -4.64 21.37
C ILE A 164 1.74 -3.31 21.08
N PHE A 165 2.58 -3.24 20.06
CA PHE A 165 3.31 -2.04 19.66
C PHE A 165 2.70 -1.45 18.41
N THR A 166 2.49 -0.13 18.42
CA THR A 166 1.94 0.61 17.28
C THR A 166 2.40 2.06 17.25
N GLU A 167 2.42 2.69 16.08
CA GLU A 167 2.64 4.13 15.96
C GLU A 167 1.54 4.95 16.64
N GLY A 168 0.33 4.40 16.69
CA GLY A 168 -0.84 4.98 17.32
C GLY A 168 -2.12 4.43 16.70
N LEU A 169 -3.19 4.34 17.48
CA LEU A 169 -4.47 3.77 17.03
C LEU A 169 -5.26 4.71 16.10
N ASP A 170 -4.80 5.94 15.89
CA ASP A 170 -5.37 6.88 14.94
C ASP A 170 -4.62 6.93 13.60
N TYR A 171 -3.46 6.29 13.51
CA TYR A 171 -2.67 6.18 12.29
C TYR A 171 -3.13 4.99 11.44
N GLY A 172 -3.31 5.24 10.15
CA GLY A 172 -3.78 4.22 9.20
C GLY A 172 -5.00 3.47 9.76
N TYR A 173 -4.97 2.15 9.63
CA TYR A 173 -6.04 1.26 10.11
C TYR A 173 -5.60 0.42 11.32
N ASN A 174 -4.72 1.00 12.15
CA ASN A 174 -4.16 0.33 13.32
C ASN A 174 -5.23 -0.02 14.37
N ARG A 175 -6.34 0.74 14.42
CA ARG A 175 -7.45 0.46 15.33
C ARG A 175 -8.14 -0.85 14.99
N GLU A 176 -8.47 -1.04 13.72
CA GLU A 176 -9.11 -2.23 13.21
C GLU A 176 -8.22 -3.46 13.44
N ALA A 177 -6.92 -3.36 13.10
CA ALA A 177 -5.94 -4.40 13.40
C ALA A 177 -5.82 -4.70 14.91
N TYR A 178 -5.83 -3.66 15.76
CA TYR A 178 -5.82 -3.82 17.21
C TYR A 178 -7.07 -4.56 17.71
N ASP A 179 -8.26 -4.17 17.24
CA ASP A 179 -9.53 -4.75 17.67
C ASP A 179 -9.62 -6.25 17.28
N GLY A 180 -9.18 -6.60 16.07
CA GLY A 180 -9.08 -7.98 15.60
C GLY A 180 -8.10 -8.82 16.42
N LEU A 181 -6.91 -8.27 16.69
CA LEU A 181 -5.87 -8.90 17.52
C LEU A 181 -6.37 -9.16 18.95
N VAL A 182 -6.93 -8.13 19.58
CA VAL A 182 -7.47 -8.21 20.95
C VAL A 182 -8.62 -9.21 21.03
N SER A 183 -9.50 -9.24 20.03
CA SER A 183 -10.60 -10.20 19.95
C SER A 183 -10.10 -11.65 19.94
N ALA A 184 -9.08 -11.97 19.14
CA ALA A 184 -8.50 -13.31 19.05
C ALA A 184 -7.76 -13.72 20.33
N LEU A 185 -6.95 -12.82 20.89
CA LEU A 185 -6.14 -13.07 22.08
C LEU A 185 -6.99 -13.17 23.35
N SER A 186 -8.01 -12.32 23.50
CA SER A 186 -8.94 -12.36 24.64
C SER A 186 -9.68 -13.69 24.72
N LYS A 187 -10.15 -14.20 23.58
CA LYS A 187 -10.81 -15.52 23.50
C LYS A 187 -9.89 -16.67 23.94
N SER A 188 -8.58 -16.48 23.77
CA SER A 188 -7.54 -17.45 24.10
C SER A 188 -6.94 -17.25 25.50
N GLY A 189 -7.43 -16.26 26.27
CA GLY A 189 -7.04 -16.04 27.66
C GLY A 189 -5.75 -15.25 27.88
N PHE A 190 -5.19 -14.61 26.85
CA PHE A 190 -3.97 -13.82 26.98
C PHE A 190 -4.21 -12.49 27.71
N SER A 191 -3.24 -12.09 28.52
CA SER A 191 -3.14 -10.71 29.00
C SER A 191 -2.43 -9.85 27.97
N MET A 192 -2.91 -8.62 27.75
CA MET A 192 -2.39 -7.74 26.71
C MET A 192 -2.10 -6.35 27.27
N LYS A 193 -1.08 -5.68 26.71
CA LYS A 193 -0.78 -4.28 27.00
C LYS A 193 -0.40 -3.53 25.74
N LEU A 194 -1.09 -2.43 25.47
CA LEU A 194 -0.85 -1.54 24.33
C LEU A 194 0.25 -0.51 24.65
N TYR A 195 1.13 -0.30 23.69
CA TYR A 195 2.17 0.72 23.68
C TYR A 195 2.11 1.48 22.35
N GLU A 196 1.57 2.70 22.40
CA GLU A 196 1.59 3.64 21.27
C GLU A 196 2.88 4.46 21.28
N LYS A 197 3.48 4.73 20.12
CA LYS A 197 4.70 5.51 19.99
C LYS A 197 4.46 6.99 20.34
N LYS A 198 4.90 7.40 21.53
CA LYS A 198 4.76 8.79 22.01
C LYS A 198 5.98 9.66 21.73
N ALA A 199 7.15 9.03 21.71
CA ALA A 199 8.44 9.65 21.46
C ALA A 199 9.41 8.64 20.86
N GLU A 200 10.48 9.15 20.25
CA GLU A 200 11.64 8.33 19.88
C GLU A 200 12.14 7.55 21.10
N GLY A 201 12.30 6.23 20.94
CA GLY A 201 12.74 5.34 22.02
C GLY A 201 11.63 4.68 22.84
N THR A 202 10.34 4.98 22.62
CA THR A 202 9.22 4.38 23.39
C THR A 202 9.30 2.85 23.45
N PHE A 203 9.55 2.21 22.30
CA PHE A 203 9.67 0.75 22.22
C PHE A 203 10.95 0.24 22.87
N ARG A 204 12.07 0.95 22.66
CA ARG A 204 13.37 0.60 23.27
C ARG A 204 13.29 0.62 24.79
N GLU A 205 12.76 1.69 25.38
CA GLU A 205 12.59 1.81 26.83
C GLU A 205 11.69 0.71 27.39
N THR A 206 10.63 0.34 26.65
CA THR A 206 9.73 -0.75 27.02
C THR A 206 10.44 -2.10 27.03
N VAL A 207 11.24 -2.39 25.98
CA VAL A 207 12.02 -3.64 25.88
C VAL A 207 13.14 -3.67 26.92
N GLU A 208 13.86 -2.57 27.14
CA GLU A 208 14.94 -2.49 28.14
C GLU A 208 14.42 -2.60 29.58
N GLY A 209 13.26 -2.02 29.88
CA GLY A 209 12.58 -2.15 31.16
C GLY A 209 12.11 -3.57 31.48
N MET A 210 12.00 -4.45 30.46
CA MET A 210 11.81 -5.89 30.67
C MET A 210 13.08 -6.53 31.24
N VAL A 211 14.25 -6.17 30.71
CA VAL A 211 15.53 -6.79 31.08
C VAL A 211 15.95 -6.38 32.49
N TYR A 212 15.70 -5.13 32.90
CA TYR A 212 16.07 -4.59 34.21
C TYR A 212 14.88 -3.93 34.92
N PRO A 213 14.47 -4.37 36.13
CA PRO A 213 15.18 -5.25 37.08
C PRO A 213 14.93 -6.76 36.88
N GLY A 214 14.39 -7.18 35.74
CA GLY A 214 14.01 -8.57 35.45
C GLY A 214 12.50 -8.74 35.50
N GLY A 215 11.80 -8.12 34.56
CA GLY A 215 10.42 -8.43 34.22
C GLY A 215 10.38 -9.76 33.47
N GLY A 216 9.36 -10.57 33.72
CA GLY A 216 9.21 -11.89 33.11
C GLY A 216 9.17 -11.87 31.57
N LYS A 217 8.98 -13.05 30.99
CA LYS A 217 8.94 -13.22 29.53
C LYS A 217 7.68 -12.60 28.92
N ALA A 218 7.75 -12.17 27.66
CA ALA A 218 6.59 -11.69 26.91
C ALA A 218 6.67 -12.06 25.42
N VAL A 219 5.55 -11.90 24.74
CA VAL A 219 5.44 -11.91 23.27
C VAL A 219 5.19 -10.48 22.80
N ILE A 220 5.80 -10.05 21.70
CA ILE A 220 5.51 -8.75 21.08
C ILE A 220 4.70 -8.96 19.80
N ALA A 221 3.64 -8.17 19.66
CA ALA A 221 2.85 -8.03 18.45
C ALA A 221 2.93 -6.58 17.95
N ALA A 222 3.65 -6.33 16.85
CA ALA A 222 3.71 -5.01 16.24
C ALA A 222 2.72 -4.93 15.07
N ILE A 223 1.69 -4.09 15.21
CA ILE A 223 0.51 -4.10 14.33
C ILE A 223 0.60 -3.15 13.13
N ASP A 224 1.77 -2.56 12.90
CA ASP A 224 2.07 -1.76 11.72
C ASP A 224 3.54 -1.94 11.28
N PRO A 225 3.86 -1.70 9.99
CA PRO A 225 5.18 -1.98 9.44
C PRO A 225 6.33 -1.26 10.14
N ARG A 226 6.10 -0.01 10.58
CA ARG A 226 7.14 0.82 11.22
C ARG A 226 7.44 0.40 12.64
N SER A 227 6.41 0.10 13.41
CA SER A 227 6.57 -0.42 14.75
C SER A 227 7.24 -1.78 14.73
N LEU A 228 6.91 -2.62 13.74
CA LEU A 228 7.57 -3.89 13.55
C LEU A 228 9.05 -3.72 13.17
N ASP A 229 9.35 -2.80 12.26
CA ASP A 229 10.72 -2.51 11.82
C ASP A 229 11.60 -1.98 12.97
N GLU A 230 11.12 -0.97 13.70
CA GLU A 230 11.82 -0.42 14.86
C GLU A 230 12.03 -1.50 15.95
N THR A 231 11.04 -2.35 16.18
CA THR A 231 11.15 -3.44 17.16
C THR A 231 12.15 -4.50 16.72
N ALA A 232 12.17 -4.87 15.45
CA ALA A 232 13.15 -5.81 14.91
C ALA A 232 14.58 -5.26 15.02
N ASP A 233 14.79 -3.97 14.76
CA ASP A 233 16.09 -3.30 14.96
C ASP A 233 16.52 -3.30 16.43
N ILE A 234 15.59 -3.09 17.37
CA ILE A 234 15.89 -3.17 18.80
C ILE A 234 16.32 -4.58 19.19
N ILE A 235 15.54 -5.60 18.78
CA ILE A 235 15.81 -7.00 19.14
C ILE A 235 17.13 -7.49 18.53
N SER A 236 17.36 -7.21 17.26
CA SER A 236 18.60 -7.60 16.56
C SER A 236 19.84 -6.89 17.11
N GLY A 237 19.67 -5.73 17.74
CA GLY A 237 20.75 -4.95 18.37
C GLY A 237 21.39 -5.60 19.60
N SER A 238 20.73 -6.56 20.26
CA SER A 238 21.32 -7.30 21.39
C SER A 238 20.70 -8.69 21.60
N PRO A 239 21.51 -9.76 21.67
CA PRO A 239 21.01 -11.11 21.90
C PRO A 239 20.40 -11.29 23.29
N VAL A 240 20.64 -10.36 24.23
CA VAL A 240 20.09 -10.41 25.59
C VAL A 240 18.56 -10.45 25.57
N TYR A 241 17.92 -9.78 24.61
CA TYR A 241 16.47 -9.71 24.51
C TYR A 241 15.82 -11.08 24.21
N GLY A 242 16.52 -11.98 23.52
CA GLY A 242 16.03 -13.33 23.22
C GLY A 242 15.81 -14.20 24.47
N ASN A 243 16.36 -13.84 25.63
CA ASN A 243 16.08 -14.54 26.89
C ASN A 243 14.73 -14.15 27.51
N PHE A 244 14.17 -13.01 27.11
CA PHE A 244 12.95 -12.46 27.68
C PHE A 244 11.80 -12.40 26.65
N LEU A 245 12.11 -12.39 25.36
CA LEU A 245 11.13 -12.38 24.29
C LEU A 245 10.93 -13.78 23.73
N GLU A 246 9.70 -14.30 23.86
CA GLU A 246 9.32 -15.58 23.27
C GLU A 246 9.02 -15.45 21.76
N GLY A 247 8.79 -14.24 21.27
CA GLY A 247 8.67 -13.98 19.83
C GLY A 247 8.27 -12.55 19.50
N LEU A 248 8.67 -12.11 18.31
CA LEU A 248 8.15 -10.93 17.65
C LEU A 248 7.26 -11.36 16.48
N TYR A 249 6.04 -10.88 16.48
CA TYR A 249 5.07 -11.07 15.39
C TYR A 249 4.58 -9.71 14.91
N GLY A 250 4.13 -9.59 13.67
CA GLY A 250 3.54 -8.33 13.25
C GLY A 250 2.87 -8.30 11.90
N ILE A 251 2.54 -7.10 11.43
CA ILE A 251 1.86 -6.83 10.17
C ILE A 251 2.79 -6.00 9.27
N GLY A 252 2.95 -6.41 8.01
CA GLY A 252 3.67 -5.64 6.98
C GLY A 252 4.69 -6.44 6.17
N SER A 253 4.79 -6.20 4.88
CA SER A 253 5.54 -7.07 3.95
C SER A 253 6.73 -6.38 3.26
N THR A 254 7.38 -5.40 3.91
CA THR A 254 8.56 -4.74 3.31
C THR A 254 9.73 -5.71 3.18
N THR A 255 10.61 -5.47 2.21
CA THR A 255 11.79 -6.32 1.99
C THR A 255 12.65 -6.49 3.26
N LYS A 256 12.77 -5.44 4.08
CA LYS A 256 13.48 -5.50 5.36
C LYS A 256 12.76 -6.45 6.34
N LEU A 257 11.45 -6.31 6.50
CA LEU A 257 10.66 -7.19 7.37
C LEU A 257 10.71 -8.67 6.94
N LEU A 258 10.64 -8.93 5.63
CA LEU A 258 10.77 -10.28 5.09
C LEU A 258 12.16 -10.87 5.33
N LYS A 259 13.22 -10.05 5.28
CA LYS A 259 14.57 -10.46 5.65
C LYS A 259 14.68 -10.78 7.15
N GLU A 260 14.04 -9.99 8.01
CA GLU A 260 14.03 -10.26 9.45
C GLU A 260 13.19 -11.50 9.82
N LEU A 261 12.18 -11.84 9.01
CA LEU A 261 11.48 -13.13 9.07
C LEU A 261 12.41 -14.31 8.68
N ASP A 262 13.22 -14.17 7.63
CA ASP A 262 14.20 -15.21 7.24
C ASP A 262 15.33 -15.37 8.29
N ASN A 263 15.74 -14.27 8.92
CA ASN A 263 16.70 -14.25 10.02
C ASN A 263 16.13 -14.77 11.36
N GLU A 264 14.83 -15.09 11.43
CA GLU A 264 14.12 -15.53 12.63
C GLU A 264 14.12 -14.50 13.78
N ILE A 265 14.37 -13.22 13.47
CA ILE A 265 14.13 -12.12 14.40
C ILE A 265 12.62 -11.90 14.54
N ILE A 266 11.90 -11.94 13.42
CA ILE A 266 10.44 -12.01 13.38
C ILE A 266 10.05 -13.48 13.24
N LYS A 267 9.11 -13.97 14.07
CA LYS A 267 8.63 -15.37 14.03
C LYS A 267 7.54 -15.60 13.00
N GLY A 268 6.66 -14.61 12.82
CA GLY A 268 5.59 -14.69 11.84
C GLY A 268 4.96 -13.34 11.58
N LEU A 269 4.38 -13.21 10.40
CA LEU A 269 4.00 -11.92 9.85
C LEU A 269 2.69 -12.04 9.08
N VAL A 270 1.79 -11.06 9.23
CA VAL A 270 0.63 -10.94 8.35
C VAL A 270 0.98 -10.01 7.20
N ALA A 271 0.84 -10.51 5.98
CA ALA A 271 1.16 -9.81 4.74
C ALA A 271 -0.07 -9.78 3.83
N SER A 272 -0.27 -8.63 3.19
CA SER A 272 -1.20 -8.42 2.08
C SER A 272 -0.43 -8.00 0.82
N ASP A 273 -1.07 -8.18 -0.34
CA ASP A 273 -0.46 -7.87 -1.63
C ASP A 273 -0.43 -6.36 -1.90
N GLN A 274 0.71 -5.74 -1.56
CA GLN A 274 0.94 -4.31 -1.77
C GLN A 274 1.11 -3.98 -3.26
N PHE A 275 1.63 -4.91 -4.07
CA PHE A 275 1.81 -4.69 -5.50
C PHE A 275 0.45 -4.61 -6.19
N ASP A 276 -0.43 -5.58 -5.95
CA ASP A 276 -1.79 -5.56 -6.49
C ASP A 276 -2.57 -4.36 -5.95
N ALA A 277 -2.39 -3.97 -4.67
CA ALA A 277 -2.98 -2.74 -4.14
C ALA A 277 -2.58 -1.50 -4.96
N GLY A 278 -1.29 -1.35 -5.27
CA GLY A 278 -0.75 -0.26 -6.07
C GLY A 278 -1.26 -0.29 -7.51
N TYR A 279 -1.19 -1.45 -8.15
CA TYR A 279 -1.65 -1.65 -9.52
C TYR A 279 -3.15 -1.33 -9.67
N MET A 280 -3.98 -1.90 -8.81
CA MET A 280 -5.42 -1.69 -8.81
C MET A 280 -5.78 -0.23 -8.50
N SER A 281 -4.99 0.48 -7.70
CA SER A 281 -5.24 1.89 -7.41
C SER A 281 -5.20 2.76 -8.67
N ILE A 282 -4.26 2.50 -9.58
CA ILE A 282 -4.12 3.22 -10.85
C ILE A 282 -5.15 2.73 -11.86
N GLU A 283 -5.38 1.42 -11.95
CA GLU A 283 -6.45 0.87 -12.80
C GLU A 283 -7.80 1.53 -12.48
N LYS A 284 -8.17 1.59 -11.20
CA LYS A 284 -9.42 2.22 -10.76
C LYS A 284 -9.42 3.73 -10.91
N ALA A 285 -8.28 4.40 -10.78
CA ALA A 285 -8.18 5.82 -11.07
C ALA A 285 -8.50 6.11 -12.56
N VAL A 286 -7.96 5.31 -13.48
CA VAL A 286 -8.21 5.46 -14.92
C VAL A 286 -9.65 5.12 -15.29
N GLU A 287 -10.21 4.02 -14.76
CA GLU A 287 -11.63 3.67 -14.96
C GLU A 287 -12.57 4.79 -14.46
N ALA A 288 -12.19 5.47 -13.38
CA ALA A 288 -12.95 6.59 -12.84
C ALA A 288 -12.89 7.83 -13.75
N VAL A 289 -11.74 8.13 -14.36
CA VAL A 289 -11.58 9.24 -15.32
C VAL A 289 -12.47 9.05 -16.54
N HIS A 290 -12.64 7.82 -17.04
CA HIS A 290 -13.53 7.53 -18.18
C HIS A 290 -15.02 7.58 -17.83
N GLY A 291 -15.38 7.84 -16.57
CA GLY A 291 -16.78 7.96 -16.12
C GLY A 291 -17.54 6.64 -16.05
N GLY A 292 -16.86 5.50 -16.20
CA GLY A 292 -17.46 4.16 -16.20
C GLY A 292 -17.50 3.49 -14.83
N LEU A 293 -16.68 3.95 -13.88
CA LEU A 293 -16.55 3.28 -12.59
C LEU A 293 -17.74 3.53 -11.66
N GLN A 294 -18.48 2.46 -11.37
CA GLN A 294 -19.42 2.44 -10.26
C GLN A 294 -18.66 2.39 -8.93
N ARG A 295 -19.23 3.03 -7.90
CA ARG A 295 -18.61 3.03 -6.57
C ARG A 295 -18.44 1.61 -6.04
N THR A 296 -17.21 1.23 -5.71
CA THR A 296 -16.90 -0.16 -5.30
C THR A 296 -15.89 -0.23 -4.16
N GLN A 297 -16.08 -1.21 -3.27
CA GLN A 297 -15.08 -1.61 -2.28
C GLN A 297 -14.39 -2.88 -2.80
N ILE A 298 -13.06 -2.86 -2.82
CA ILE A 298 -12.20 -3.98 -3.17
C ILE A 298 -11.50 -4.44 -1.90
N VAL A 299 -11.62 -5.73 -1.60
CA VAL A 299 -10.96 -6.35 -0.44
C VAL A 299 -9.79 -7.19 -0.95
N LEU A 300 -8.60 -6.89 -0.45
CA LEU A 300 -7.39 -7.64 -0.73
C LEU A 300 -7.25 -8.82 0.23
N ASP A 301 -6.67 -9.91 -0.25
CA ASP A 301 -6.38 -11.05 0.59
C ASP A 301 -5.19 -10.78 1.51
N SER A 302 -5.28 -11.26 2.75
CA SER A 302 -4.20 -11.23 3.73
C SER A 302 -3.83 -12.63 4.18
N TYR A 303 -2.55 -12.83 4.47
CA TYR A 303 -1.95 -14.12 4.77
C TYR A 303 -1.02 -14.03 5.97
N TYR A 304 -1.15 -14.98 6.90
CA TYR A 304 -0.12 -15.19 7.91
C TYR A 304 0.99 -16.09 7.32
N ILE A 305 2.22 -15.58 7.34
CA ILE A 305 3.41 -16.24 6.78
C ILE A 305 4.48 -16.43 7.85
N ARG A 306 5.26 -17.49 7.68
CA ARG A 306 6.44 -17.84 8.46
C ARG A 306 7.64 -18.01 7.53
N LYS A 307 8.83 -18.21 8.12
CA LYS A 307 10.06 -18.48 7.37
C LYS A 307 9.93 -19.62 6.35
N SER A 308 9.17 -20.67 6.67
CA SER A 308 8.91 -21.79 5.75
C SER A 308 8.20 -21.35 4.47
N ASP A 309 7.36 -20.32 4.59
CA ASP A 309 6.40 -19.92 3.56
C ASP A 309 7.04 -18.94 2.56
N LEU A 310 8.15 -18.28 2.94
CA LEU A 310 8.91 -17.34 2.09
C LEU A 310 9.35 -17.93 0.74
N ARG A 311 9.49 -19.25 0.65
CA ARG A 311 9.95 -19.96 -0.55
C ARG A 311 8.81 -20.70 -1.28
N GLU A 312 7.58 -20.56 -0.81
CA GLU A 312 6.45 -21.14 -1.51
C GLU A 312 6.08 -20.28 -2.71
N SER A 313 5.91 -20.92 -3.87
CA SER A 313 5.58 -20.25 -5.14
C SER A 313 4.29 -19.42 -5.06
N LYS A 314 3.40 -19.76 -4.12
CA LYS A 314 2.17 -18.98 -3.86
C LYS A 314 2.48 -17.58 -3.35
N PHE A 315 3.47 -17.43 -2.48
CA PHE A 315 3.80 -16.16 -1.83
C PHE A 315 4.90 -15.38 -2.57
N GLU A 316 5.68 -16.03 -3.43
CA GLU A 316 6.78 -15.37 -4.15
C GLU A 316 6.34 -14.11 -4.90
N ARG A 317 5.19 -14.15 -5.60
CA ARG A 317 4.66 -12.99 -6.35
C ARG A 317 4.14 -11.87 -5.45
N ILE A 318 3.55 -12.24 -4.30
CA ILE A 318 2.95 -11.31 -3.33
C ILE A 318 4.05 -10.57 -2.54
N LEU A 319 5.11 -11.30 -2.18
CA LEU A 319 6.17 -10.82 -1.29
C LEU A 319 7.34 -10.19 -2.05
N TYR A 320 7.64 -10.69 -3.24
CA TYR A 320 8.77 -10.27 -4.07
C TYR A 320 8.30 -9.95 -5.50
N PRO A 321 7.48 -8.89 -5.69
CA PRO A 321 7.12 -8.46 -7.03
C PRO A 321 8.38 -8.09 -7.82
N ILE A 322 8.63 -8.85 -8.89
CA ILE A 322 9.71 -8.63 -9.84
C ILE A 322 9.30 -7.51 -10.80
N ASP A 323 10.27 -6.70 -11.19
CA ASP A 323 10.12 -5.62 -12.17
C ASP A 323 9.83 -6.16 -13.59
#